data_AF-A0A4R1GEJ0-F1
#
_entry.id   AF-A0A4R1GEJ0-F1
#
_cell.length_a   1.000
_cell.length_b   1.000
_cell.length_c   1.000
_cell.angle_alpha   90.00
_cell.angle_beta   90.00
_cell.angle_gamma   90.00
#
_symmetry.space_group_name_H-M   'P 1'
#
loop_
_entity.id
_entity.type
_entity.pdbx_description
1 polymer ?
#
loop_
_entity_poly.entity_id
_entity_poly.type
_entity_poly.pdbx_seq_one_letter_code
_entity_poly.pdbx_strand_id
1 'polypeptide(L)'
;MSLRDLLEEYRYSEEFIYEGLRLDLSYWLKRLMEERGVTKKELAERMGVSPAYVTKIFSGSNISLRTVAKVLAALKVDAKLFLEERKERELKLLKFKTKLNGVNDESDAIAIAS
;
A
#
# COMPACT_ATOMS: atom_id res chain seq x y z
N MET A 1 -14.61 -22.40 6.41
CA MET A 1 -13.26 -21.96 6.02
C MET A 1 -13.13 -20.48 6.34
N SER A 2 -12.09 -20.08 7.06
CA SER A 2 -11.86 -18.67 7.43
C SER A 2 -11.12 -17.93 6.30
N LEU A 3 -11.16 -16.59 6.32
CA LEU A 3 -10.35 -15.77 5.42
C LEU A 3 -8.85 -16.08 5.55
N ARG A 4 -8.38 -16.45 6.75
CA ARG A 4 -6.99 -16.85 6.96
C ARG A 4 -6.66 -18.14 6.20
N ASP A 5 -7.54 -19.12 6.28
CA ASP A 5 -7.35 -20.41 5.61
C ASP A 5 -7.31 -20.22 4.09
N LEU A 6 -8.21 -19.39 3.55
CA LEU A 6 -8.20 -18.97 2.14
C LEU A 6 -6.89 -18.30 1.74
N LEU A 7 -6.40 -17.33 2.52
CA LEU A 7 -5.16 -16.63 2.19
C LEU A 7 -3.94 -17.57 2.23
N GLU A 8 -3.95 -18.57 3.10
CA GLU A 8 -2.88 -19.56 3.21
C GLU A 8 -2.94 -20.57 2.05
N GLU A 9 -4.12 -21.06 1.71
CA GLU A 9 -4.34 -21.97 0.59
C GLU A 9 -3.85 -21.36 -0.73
N TYR A 10 -4.17 -20.09 -0.98
CA TYR A 10 -3.81 -19.40 -2.22
C TYR A 10 -2.46 -18.68 -2.16
N ARG A 11 -1.68 -18.80 -1.06
CA ARG A 11 -0.49 -17.96 -0.82
C ARG A 11 0.60 -18.06 -1.89
N TYR A 12 0.65 -19.20 -2.57
CA TYR A 12 1.61 -19.49 -3.64
C TYR A 12 0.98 -19.44 -5.04
N SER A 13 -0.32 -19.16 -5.15
CA SER A 13 -0.95 -18.98 -6.46
C SER A 13 -0.37 -17.75 -7.16
N GLU A 14 -0.17 -17.85 -8.46
CA GLU A 14 0.32 -16.76 -9.31
C GLU A 14 -0.53 -15.49 -9.12
N GLU A 15 -1.86 -15.64 -9.19
CA GLU A 15 -2.82 -14.54 -9.03
C GLU A 15 -2.64 -13.83 -7.69
N PHE A 16 -2.52 -14.57 -6.59
CA PHE A 16 -2.37 -13.98 -5.27
C PHE A 16 -1.04 -13.26 -5.10
N ILE A 17 0.06 -13.83 -5.63
CA ILE A 17 1.37 -13.19 -5.64
C ILE A 17 1.32 -11.91 -6.46
N TYR A 18 0.76 -11.97 -7.66
CA TYR A 18 0.63 -10.85 -8.58
C TYR A 18 -0.17 -9.70 -7.95
N GLU A 19 -1.35 -9.99 -7.38
CA GLU A 19 -2.19 -9.00 -6.72
C GLU A 19 -1.50 -8.36 -5.51
N GLY A 20 -0.79 -9.17 -4.70
CA GLY A 20 0.02 -8.67 -3.59
C GLY A 20 1.11 -7.70 -4.05
N LEU A 21 1.92 -8.10 -5.04
CA LEU A 21 3.01 -7.28 -5.58
C LEU A 21 2.48 -5.97 -6.18
N ARG A 22 1.36 -6.04 -6.91
CA ARG A 22 0.72 -4.88 -7.53
C ARG A 22 0.27 -3.85 -6.49
N LEU A 23 -0.37 -4.31 -5.41
CA LEU A 23 -0.82 -3.46 -4.31
C LEU A 23 0.36 -2.85 -3.55
N ASP A 24 1.37 -3.67 -3.22
CA ASP A 24 2.58 -3.23 -2.53
C ASP A 24 3.31 -2.13 -3.34
N LEU A 25 3.50 -2.34 -4.65
CA LEU A 25 4.13 -1.34 -5.53
C LEU A 25 3.36 -0.01 -5.55
N SER A 26 2.04 -0.06 -5.74
CA SER A 26 1.19 1.15 -5.74
C SER A 26 1.28 1.90 -4.39
N TYR A 27 1.27 1.16 -3.28
CA TYR A 27 1.44 1.72 -1.94
C TYR A 27 2.80 2.41 -1.76
N TRP A 28 3.90 1.71 -2.08
CA TRP A 28 5.24 2.25 -1.89
C TRP A 28 5.53 3.47 -2.76
N LEU A 29 5.07 3.47 -4.02
CA LEU A 29 5.19 4.65 -4.88
C LEU A 29 4.41 5.85 -4.32
N LYS A 30 3.20 5.61 -3.80
CA LYS A 30 2.40 6.67 -3.17
C LYS A 30 3.10 7.23 -1.94
N ARG A 31 3.66 6.36 -1.09
CA ARG A 31 4.44 6.77 0.08
C ARG A 31 5.65 7.62 -0.27
N LEU A 32 6.45 7.20 -1.26
CA LEU A 32 7.59 7.98 -1.73
C LEU A 32 7.16 9.35 -2.27
N MET A 33 6.04 9.42 -3.00
CA MET A 33 5.49 10.67 -3.51
C MET A 33 5.12 11.61 -2.34
N GLU A 34 4.43 11.10 -1.32
CA GLU A 34 4.05 11.85 -0.12
C GLU A 34 5.27 12.32 0.69
N GLU A 35 6.27 11.44 0.90
CA GLU A 35 7.51 11.75 1.62
C GLU A 35 8.36 12.82 0.91
N ARG A 36 8.23 12.93 -0.42
CA ARG A 36 8.88 13.99 -1.21
C ARG A 36 8.05 15.27 -1.29
N GLY A 37 6.88 15.31 -0.65
CA GLY A 37 5.96 16.46 -0.69
C GLY A 37 5.43 16.76 -2.09
N VAL A 38 5.35 15.76 -2.97
CA VAL A 38 4.92 15.92 -4.36
C VAL A 38 3.45 15.57 -4.47
N THR A 39 2.64 16.45 -5.05
CA THR A 39 1.24 16.14 -5.34
C THR A 39 1.10 15.29 -6.61
N LYS A 40 -0.05 14.63 -6.79
CA LYS A 40 -0.35 13.91 -8.04
C LYS A 40 -0.31 14.82 -9.28
N LYS A 41 -0.68 16.09 -9.12
CA LYS A 41 -0.65 17.09 -10.20
C LYS A 41 0.80 17.38 -10.60
N GLU A 42 1.66 17.70 -9.64
CA GLU A 42 3.08 17.96 -9.91
C GLU A 42 3.80 16.72 -10.44
N LEU A 43 3.44 15.53 -9.96
CA LEU A 43 3.98 14.29 -10.52
C LEU A 43 3.59 14.11 -11.99
N ALA A 44 2.34 14.42 -12.35
CA ALA A 44 1.87 14.37 -13.73
C ALA A 44 2.67 15.34 -14.62
N GLU A 45 2.89 16.57 -14.15
CA GLU A 45 3.69 17.58 -14.82
C GLU A 45 5.14 17.12 -15.01
N ARG A 46 5.79 16.62 -13.96
CA ARG A 46 7.18 16.10 -14.02
C ARG A 46 7.33 14.91 -14.96
N MET A 47 6.30 14.06 -15.04
CA MET A 47 6.29 12.89 -15.92
C MET A 47 5.88 13.23 -17.36
N GLY A 48 5.34 14.42 -17.63
CA GLY A 48 4.79 14.79 -18.93
C GLY A 48 3.57 13.95 -19.34
N VAL A 49 2.70 13.62 -18.38
CA VAL A 49 1.52 12.75 -18.57
C VAL A 49 0.25 13.38 -18.01
N SER A 50 -0.92 12.79 -18.28
CA SER A 50 -2.19 13.30 -17.75
C SER A 50 -2.36 13.01 -16.26
N PRO A 51 -3.08 13.86 -15.49
CA PRO A 51 -3.44 13.59 -14.10
C PRO A 51 -4.25 12.29 -13.91
N ALA A 52 -5.05 11.91 -14.92
CA ALA A 52 -5.78 10.65 -14.94
C ALA A 52 -4.83 9.44 -14.99
N TYR A 53 -3.75 9.52 -15.77
CA TYR A 53 -2.73 8.48 -15.81
C TYR A 53 -2.05 8.31 -14.44
N VAL A 54 -1.69 9.41 -13.77
CA VAL A 54 -1.13 9.36 -12.40
C VAL A 54 -2.13 8.78 -11.40
N THR A 55 -3.42 9.13 -11.51
CA THR A 55 -4.46 8.56 -10.65
C THR A 55 -4.57 7.05 -10.82
N LYS A 56 -4.49 6.56 -12.06
CA LYS A 56 -4.50 5.13 -12.40
C LYS A 56 -3.29 4.39 -11.81
N ILE A 57 -2.11 5.00 -11.79
CA ILE A 57 -0.91 4.41 -11.15
C ILE A 57 -1.18 4.08 -9.69
N PHE A 58 -1.86 4.97 -8.97
CA PHE A 58 -2.12 4.82 -7.53
C PHE A 58 -3.47 4.19 -7.19
N SER A 59 -4.26 3.76 -8.18
CA SER A 59 -5.56 3.11 -7.95
C SER A 59 -5.43 1.61 -7.68
N GLY A 60 -4.19 1.12 -7.53
CA GLY A 60 -3.87 -0.29 -7.50
C GLY A 60 -3.93 -0.96 -8.87
N SER A 61 -4.22 -0.26 -9.97
CA SER A 61 -4.31 -0.90 -11.30
C SER A 61 -2.97 -1.51 -11.74
N ASN A 62 -2.99 -2.42 -12.73
CA ASN A 62 -1.77 -2.98 -13.27
C ASN A 62 -0.86 -1.87 -13.83
N ILE A 63 0.40 -1.86 -13.37
CA ILE A 63 1.44 -0.95 -13.86
C ILE A 63 2.67 -1.75 -14.26
N SER A 64 3.33 -1.29 -15.32
CA SER A 64 4.60 -1.89 -15.74
C SER A 64 5.76 -1.42 -14.85
N LEU A 65 6.84 -2.20 -14.76
CA LEU A 65 8.10 -1.75 -14.15
C LEU A 65 8.65 -0.49 -14.82
N ARG A 66 8.38 -0.28 -16.12
CA ARG A 66 8.72 0.96 -16.83
C ARG A 66 7.97 2.17 -16.24
N THR A 67 6.71 2.01 -15.84
CA THR A 67 5.94 3.04 -15.16
C THR A 67 6.50 3.33 -13.77
N VAL A 68 6.85 2.29 -13.01
CA VAL A 68 7.54 2.43 -11.71
C VAL A 68 8.82 3.27 -11.87
N ALA A 69 9.68 2.94 -12.84
CA ALA A 69 10.90 3.67 -13.11
C ALA A 69 10.65 5.15 -13.48
N LYS A 70 9.62 5.45 -14.29
CA LYS A 70 9.24 6.83 -14.62
C LYS A 70 8.83 7.63 -13.39
N VAL A 71 8.07 7.03 -12.48
CA VAL A 71 7.67 7.68 -11.22
C VAL A 71 8.91 7.96 -10.36
N LEU A 72 9.77 6.96 -10.15
CA LEU A 72 11.00 7.12 -9.37
C LEU A 72 11.92 8.21 -9.93
N ALA A 73 12.10 8.25 -11.25
CA ALA A 73 12.87 9.29 -11.93
C ALA A 73 12.27 10.69 -11.71
N ALA A 74 10.94 10.84 -11.84
CA ALA A 74 10.24 12.10 -11.61
C ALA A 74 10.30 12.56 -10.14
N LEU A 75 10.41 11.62 -9.20
CA LEU A 75 10.61 11.89 -7.79
C LEU A 75 12.10 12.08 -7.40
N LYS A 76 13.04 11.89 -8.35
CA LYS A 76 14.49 11.88 -8.10
C LYS A 76 14.88 10.90 -6.99
N VAL A 77 14.27 9.71 -7.01
CA VAL A 77 14.54 8.63 -6.06
C VAL A 77 15.36 7.55 -6.76
N ASP A 78 16.54 7.26 -6.21
CA ASP A 78 17.26 6.02 -6.49
C ASP A 78 16.72 4.94 -5.55
N ALA A 79 16.09 3.90 -6.12
CA ALA A 79 15.41 2.85 -5.36
C ALA A 79 15.96 1.47 -5.73
N LYS A 80 15.91 0.55 -4.76
CA LYS A 80 16.30 -0.85 -4.93
C LYS A 80 15.10 -1.76 -4.69
N LEU A 81 15.00 -2.83 -5.47
CA LEU A 81 14.02 -3.89 -5.26
C LEU A 81 14.70 -5.06 -4.56
N PHE A 82 14.15 -5.49 -3.43
CA PHE A 82 14.59 -6.68 -2.71
C PHE A 82 13.43 -7.68 -2.69
N LEU A 83 13.72 -8.93 -3.03
CA LEU A 83 12.80 -10.04 -2.89
C LEU A 83 13.21 -10.85 -1.67
N GLU A 84 12.28 -11.03 -0.75
CA GLU A 84 12.49 -11.80 0.46
C GLU A 84 11.36 -12.83 0.59
N GLU A 85 11.72 -14.03 1.02
CA GLU A 85 10.75 -15.08 1.33
C GLU A 85 9.89 -14.66 2.53
N ARG A 86 8.57 -14.67 2.33
CA ARG A 86 7.60 -14.38 3.40
C ARG A 86 7.46 -15.63 4.28
N LYS A 87 8.27 -15.71 5.36
CA LYS A 87 8.31 -16.89 6.22
C LYS A 87 7.01 -17.11 7.01
N GLU A 88 6.39 -16.06 7.55
CA GLU A 88 5.09 -16.14 8.23
C GLU A 88 4.27 -14.86 8.01
N ARG A 89 3.04 -14.97 7.47
CA ARG A 89 2.07 -13.86 7.55
C ARG A 89 1.47 -13.86 8.97
N GLU A 90 2.22 -13.36 9.96
CA GLU A 90 1.55 -12.72 11.09
C GLU A 90 0.73 -11.58 10.49
N LEU A 91 -0.58 -11.79 10.27
CA LEU A 91 -1.52 -10.70 10.05
C LEU A 91 -1.45 -9.80 11.29
N LYS A 92 -0.51 -8.86 11.32
CA LYS A 92 -0.40 -7.78 12.31
C LYS A 92 -1.70 -6.96 12.38
N LEU A 93 -2.57 -7.08 11.38
CA LEU A 93 -3.95 -6.57 11.40
C LEU A 93 -4.79 -7.13 12.56
N LEU A 94 -4.55 -8.37 13.01
CA LEU A 94 -5.24 -8.93 14.17
C LEU A 94 -4.74 -8.31 15.48
N LYS A 95 -3.45 -7.98 15.57
CA LYS A 95 -2.85 -7.23 16.70
C LYS A 95 -3.38 -5.78 16.76
N PHE A 96 -3.72 -5.19 15.60
CA PHE A 96 -4.37 -3.88 15.53
C PHE A 96 -5.83 -3.91 16.05
N LYS A 97 -6.62 -4.93 15.67
CA LYS A 97 -7.98 -5.12 16.21
C LYS A 97 -8.00 -5.48 17.70
N THR A 98 -7.06 -6.30 18.19
CA THR A 98 -6.97 -6.62 19.63
C THR A 98 -6.49 -5.44 20.47
N LYS A 99 -5.65 -4.55 19.95
CA LYS A 99 -5.31 -3.28 20.63
C LYS A 99 -6.48 -2.30 20.70
N LEU A 100 -7.38 -2.29 19.72
CA LEU A 100 -8.59 -1.44 19.73
C LEU A 100 -9.69 -2.03 20.62
N ASN A 101 -9.83 -3.35 20.68
CA ASN A 101 -10.77 -4.04 21.59
C ASN A 101 -10.29 -4.06 23.06
N GLY A 102 -9.15 -3.43 23.36
CA GLY A 102 -8.66 -3.19 24.73
C GLY A 102 -9.15 -1.88 25.34
N VAL A 103 -9.94 -1.08 24.62
CA VAL A 103 -10.71 0.03 25.20
C VAL A 103 -12.14 -0.48 25.39
N ASN A 104 -12.33 -1.33 26.40
CA ASN A 104 -13.64 -1.57 26.98
C ASN A 104 -13.68 -0.81 28.30
N ASP A 105 -14.07 0.45 28.23
CA ASP A 105 -14.80 1.07 29.32
C ASP A 105 -15.72 2.13 28.71
N GLU A 106 -17.01 1.80 28.59
CA GLU A 106 -18.11 2.72 28.25
C GLU A 106 -18.28 3.85 29.28
N SER A 107 -17.40 3.93 30.27
CA SER A 107 -17.36 4.93 31.33
C SER A 107 -16.55 6.19 30.98
N ASP A 108 -15.68 6.18 29.96
CA ASP A 108 -14.87 7.36 29.57
C ASP A 108 -15.46 8.20 28.42
N ALA A 109 -16.55 7.76 27.77
CA ALA A 109 -17.17 8.51 26.68
C ALA A 109 -17.96 9.74 27.13
N ILE A 110 -18.21 9.93 28.43
CA ILE A 110 -19.02 11.05 28.96
C ILE A 110 -18.16 12.24 29.47
N ALA A 111 -16.83 12.10 29.59
CA ALA A 111 -15.99 13.17 30.15
C ALA A 111 -15.43 14.18 29.13
N ILE A 112 -15.74 14.07 27.84
CA ILE A 112 -15.25 15.02 26.79
C ILE A 112 -16.37 15.97 26.30
N ALA A 113 -17.56 15.91 26.90
CA ALA A 113 -18.69 16.78 26.56
C ALA A 113 -19.23 17.62 27.75
N SER A 114 -18.35 18.04 28.66
CA SER A 114 -18.60 19.11 29.65
C SER A 114 -17.34 19.95 29.81
#